data_AF-A0A2R6EYL5-F1
#
_entry.id   AF-A0A2R6EYL5-F1
#
_cell.length_a   1.000
_cell.length_b   1.000
_cell.length_c   1.000
_cell.angle_alpha   90.00
_cell.angle_beta   90.00
_cell.angle_gamma   90.00
#
_symmetry.space_group_name_H-M   'P 1'
#
loop_
_entity.id
_entity.type
_entity.pdbx_description
1 polymer ?
#
loop_
_entity_poly.entity_id
_entity_poly.type
_entity_poly.pdbx_seq_one_letter_code
_entity_poly.pdbx_strand_id
1 'polypeptide(L)'
;IDKPLSWGLGWFTTGHGVVHSVFVAVPVGLALLPLADRLRRPALGAAVLVGYWSHLLADVVSPLRSGGALNFGAVLWPIAGPSPYETDYGLWRGVVYVGRFLDGLSSVDPLVLLSYLLLPMLAFALWLADGAPGLAGARRYVSTSG
;
A
#
# COMPACT_ATOMS: atom_id res chain seq x y z
N ILE A 1 7.81 -4.66 -0.30
CA ILE A 1 8.60 -5.54 0.59
C ILE A 1 7.94 -6.92 0.62
N ASP A 2 6.77 -7.07 1.24
CA ASP A 2 6.13 -8.38 1.43
C ASP A 2 5.82 -9.12 0.12
N LYS A 3 5.37 -8.42 -0.93
CA LYS A 3 5.07 -9.02 -2.24
C LYS A 3 6.32 -9.66 -2.89
N PRO A 4 7.46 -8.97 -3.10
CA PRO A 4 8.69 -9.64 -3.54
C PRO A 4 9.16 -10.78 -2.63
N LEU A 5 9.06 -10.62 -1.30
CA LEU A 5 9.44 -11.65 -0.34
C LEU A 5 8.55 -12.90 -0.44
N SER A 6 7.26 -12.73 -0.79
CA SER A 6 6.32 -13.81 -1.04
C SER A 6 6.45 -14.39 -2.45
N TRP A 7 6.27 -13.57 -3.47
CA TRP A 7 6.11 -13.96 -4.87
C TRP A 7 7.44 -14.28 -5.56
N GLY A 8 8.55 -13.71 -5.10
CA GLY A 8 9.88 -13.97 -5.66
C GLY A 8 10.67 -14.96 -4.82
N LEU A 9 10.78 -14.69 -3.51
CA LEU A 9 11.65 -15.46 -2.61
C LEU A 9 10.94 -16.59 -1.84
N GLY A 10 9.61 -16.64 -1.86
CA GLY A 10 8.84 -17.68 -1.16
C GLY A 10 8.92 -17.65 0.37
N TRP A 11 9.41 -16.56 0.96
CA TRP A 11 9.55 -16.43 2.43
C TRP A 11 8.21 -16.28 3.15
N PHE A 12 7.18 -15.80 2.43
CA PHE A 12 5.82 -15.71 2.94
C PHE A 12 4.85 -16.42 2.01
N THR A 13 3.89 -17.13 2.60
CA THR A 13 2.81 -17.82 1.89
C THR A 13 1.75 -16.85 1.33
N THR A 14 1.79 -15.57 1.73
CA THR A 14 0.90 -14.52 1.26
C THR A 14 1.66 -13.19 1.06
N GLY A 15 1.04 -12.25 0.35
CA GLY A 15 1.55 -10.88 0.20
C GLY A 15 1.36 -9.96 1.41
N HIS A 16 0.82 -10.48 2.52
CA HIS A 16 0.66 -9.77 3.79
C HIS A 16 1.60 -10.40 4.84
N GLY A 17 2.66 -9.70 5.17
CA GLY A 17 3.68 -10.15 6.11
C GLY A 17 4.09 -9.02 7.05
N VAL A 18 5.41 -8.86 7.22
CA VAL A 18 6.00 -7.92 8.19
C VAL A 18 5.50 -6.49 7.99
N VAL A 19 5.45 -5.99 6.76
CA VAL A 19 5.09 -4.59 6.51
C VAL A 19 3.60 -4.35 6.63
N HIS A 20 2.75 -5.35 6.45
CA HIS A 20 1.30 -5.19 6.67
C HIS A 20 0.88 -5.50 8.11
N SER A 21 1.81 -5.95 8.97
CA SER A 21 1.53 -6.28 10.37
C SER A 21 1.27 -5.04 11.23
N VAL A 22 0.16 -5.02 11.98
CA VAL A 22 -0.13 -3.99 12.99
C VAL A 22 0.91 -3.99 14.11
N PHE A 23 1.46 -5.16 14.45
CA PHE A 23 2.50 -5.31 15.48
C PHE A 23 3.83 -4.68 15.07
N VAL A 24 4.03 -4.41 13.78
CA VAL A 24 5.19 -3.70 13.24
C VAL A 24 4.82 -2.26 12.91
N ALA A 25 3.71 -2.05 12.21
CA ALA A 25 3.28 -0.77 11.68
C ALA A 25 3.01 0.27 12.78
N VAL A 26 2.39 -0.15 13.89
CA VAL A 26 2.08 0.77 14.99
C VAL A 26 3.35 1.23 15.71
N PRO A 27 4.24 0.33 16.21
CA PRO A 27 5.49 0.77 16.83
C PRO A 27 6.39 1.57 15.90
N VAL A 28 6.54 1.15 14.63
CA VAL A 28 7.36 1.88 13.65
C VAL A 28 6.76 3.27 13.38
N GLY A 29 5.46 3.36 13.14
CA GLY A 29 4.78 4.64 12.93
C GLY A 29 4.99 5.61 14.11
N LEU A 30 4.79 5.13 15.34
CA LEU A 30 5.01 5.92 16.55
C LEU A 30 6.47 6.35 16.72
N ALA A 31 7.43 5.48 16.40
CA ALA A 31 8.86 5.79 16.47
C ALA A 31 9.31 6.82 15.42
N LEU A 32 8.61 6.93 14.29
CA LEU A 32 8.91 7.90 13.23
C LEU A 32 8.51 9.33 13.61
N LEU A 33 7.52 9.52 14.48
CA LEU A 33 7.10 10.87 14.93
C LEU A 33 8.23 11.66 15.62
N PRO A 34 8.88 11.17 16.69
CA PRO A 34 9.98 11.89 17.33
C PRO A 34 11.22 11.97 16.43
N LEU A 35 11.43 11.00 15.54
CA LEU A 35 12.51 11.09 14.56
C LEU A 35 12.27 12.24 13.56
N ALA A 36 11.04 12.36 13.06
CA ALA A 36 10.65 13.43 12.16
C ALA A 36 10.76 14.81 12.84
N ASP A 37 10.39 14.89 14.12
CA ASP A 37 10.57 16.11 14.92
C ASP A 37 12.05 16.50 15.07
N ARG A 38 12.92 15.55 15.42
CA ARG A 38 14.39 15.77 15.47
C ARG A 38 14.98 16.23 14.14
N LEU A 39 14.41 15.76 13.02
CA LEU A 39 14.80 16.18 11.67
C LEU A 39 14.13 17.48 11.22
N ARG A 40 13.40 18.18 12.11
CA ARG A 40 12.62 19.40 11.83
C ARG A 40 11.63 19.22 10.68
N ARG A 41 11.04 18.03 10.58
CA ARG A 41 10.12 17.59 9.52
C ARG A 41 8.85 16.93 10.09
N PRO A 42 8.18 17.50 11.10
CA PRO A 42 7.05 16.84 11.78
C PRO A 42 5.88 16.51 10.84
N ALA A 43 5.61 17.37 9.84
CA ALA A 43 4.58 17.12 8.84
C ALA A 43 4.84 15.85 8.01
N LEU A 44 6.11 15.56 7.68
CA LEU A 44 6.46 14.33 6.97
C LEU A 44 6.27 13.09 7.85
N GLY A 45 6.59 13.18 9.14
CA GLY A 45 6.32 12.10 10.10
C GLY A 45 4.83 11.78 10.18
N ALA A 46 3.98 12.81 10.31
CA ALA A 46 2.53 12.66 10.30
C ALA A 46 2.00 12.07 8.98
N ALA A 47 2.51 12.53 7.84
CA ALA A 47 2.11 12.01 6.54
C ALA A 47 2.44 10.53 6.37
N VAL A 48 3.64 10.10 6.80
CA VAL A 48 4.02 8.67 6.78
C VAL A 48 3.12 7.85 7.70
N LEU A 49 2.83 8.35 8.90
CA LEU A 49 1.94 7.68 9.85
C LEU A 49 0.54 7.47 9.27
N VAL A 50 -0.08 8.55 8.77
CA VAL A 50 -1.42 8.53 8.20
C VAL A 50 -1.46 7.62 6.98
N GLY A 51 -0.50 7.74 6.06
CA GLY A 51 -0.43 6.88 4.87
C GLY A 51 -0.27 5.41 5.23
N TYR A 52 0.62 5.09 6.16
CA TYR A 52 0.87 3.70 6.54
C TYR A 52 -0.32 3.06 7.26
N TRP A 53 -0.91 3.75 8.25
CA TRP A 53 -2.02 3.19 9.01
C TRP A 53 -3.33 3.16 8.20
N SER A 54 -3.57 4.16 7.34
CA SER A 54 -4.70 4.12 6.42
C SER A 54 -4.59 2.98 5.41
N HIS A 55 -3.36 2.65 4.97
CA HIS A 55 -3.12 1.47 4.13
C HIS A 55 -3.53 0.17 4.85
N LEU A 56 -3.13 -0.02 6.11
CA LEU A 56 -3.54 -1.18 6.90
C LEU A 56 -5.06 -1.25 7.08
N LEU A 57 -5.69 -0.12 7.37
CA LEU A 57 -7.15 -0.04 7.46
C LEU A 57 -7.80 -0.42 6.14
N ALA A 58 -7.27 0.07 5.01
CA ALA A 58 -7.75 -0.26 3.67
C ALA A 58 -7.67 -1.77 3.41
N ASP A 59 -6.63 -2.45 3.85
CA ASP A 59 -6.50 -3.91 3.71
C ASP A 59 -7.57 -4.67 4.53
N VAL A 60 -7.91 -4.19 5.73
CA VAL A 60 -8.96 -4.78 6.58
C VAL A 60 -10.35 -4.61 5.96
N VAL A 61 -10.67 -3.42 5.46
CA VAL A 61 -12.00 -3.13 4.88
C VAL A 61 -12.11 -3.54 3.40
N SER A 62 -10.99 -3.90 2.78
CA SER A 62 -10.85 -4.29 1.38
C SER A 62 -11.97 -5.23 0.89
N PRO A 63 -12.32 -6.32 1.60
CA PRO A 63 -13.33 -7.26 1.09
C PRO A 63 -14.78 -6.72 1.13
N LEU A 64 -15.06 -5.64 1.88
CA LEU A 64 -16.41 -5.07 1.96
C LEU A 64 -16.91 -4.59 0.59
N ARG A 65 -16.00 -4.16 -0.29
CA ARG A 65 -16.33 -3.69 -1.65
C ARG A 65 -16.99 -4.76 -2.53
N SER A 66 -16.82 -6.03 -2.18
CA SER A 66 -17.32 -7.20 -2.91
C SER A 66 -18.30 -8.00 -2.06
N GLY A 67 -18.91 -7.38 -1.05
CA GLY A 67 -19.87 -8.01 -0.13
C GLY A 67 -19.25 -8.98 0.89
N GLY A 68 -17.92 -8.96 1.05
CA GLY A 68 -17.21 -9.76 2.05
C GLY A 68 -17.28 -9.16 3.46
N ALA A 69 -16.63 -9.81 4.42
CA ALA A 69 -16.46 -9.33 5.79
C ALA A 69 -15.08 -8.67 6.00
N LEU A 70 -14.89 -8.00 7.14
CA LEU A 70 -13.59 -7.44 7.52
C LEU A 70 -12.49 -8.51 7.56
N ASN A 71 -11.35 -8.23 6.92
CA ASN A 71 -10.20 -9.14 6.88
C ASN A 71 -9.10 -8.71 7.86
N PHE A 72 -9.32 -8.94 9.15
CA PHE A 72 -8.28 -8.69 10.15
C PHE A 72 -7.02 -9.54 9.93
N GLY A 73 -7.14 -10.72 9.31
CA GLY A 73 -6.00 -11.57 8.98
C GLY A 73 -4.92 -10.86 8.15
N ALA A 74 -5.30 -9.86 7.32
CA ALA A 74 -4.35 -9.07 6.54
C ALA A 74 -3.30 -8.32 7.36
N VAL A 75 -3.58 -8.02 8.63
CA VAL A 75 -2.72 -7.17 9.48
C VAL A 75 -2.22 -7.85 10.75
N LEU A 76 -2.51 -9.14 10.96
CA LEU A 76 -2.22 -9.84 12.21
C LEU A 76 -0.97 -10.73 12.15
N TRP A 77 -0.17 -10.64 11.09
CA TRP A 77 1.08 -11.40 11.00
C TRP A 77 1.99 -11.06 12.21
N PRO A 78 2.64 -12.04 12.88
CA PRO A 78 2.71 -13.45 12.55
C PRO A 78 1.65 -14.33 13.25
N ILE A 79 0.74 -13.73 14.03
CA ILE A 79 -0.22 -14.45 14.88
C ILE A 79 -1.34 -15.07 14.05
N ALA A 80 -1.84 -14.34 13.05
CA ALA A 80 -2.84 -14.79 12.11
C ALA A 80 -2.54 -14.24 10.71
N GLY A 81 -3.11 -14.86 9.68
CA GLY A 81 -2.89 -14.46 8.30
C GLY A 81 -4.06 -14.86 7.40
N PRO A 82 -4.15 -14.27 6.20
CA PRO A 82 -5.08 -14.77 5.19
C PRO A 82 -4.64 -16.16 4.69
N SER A 83 -5.55 -16.85 4.00
CA SER A 83 -5.23 -18.14 3.39
C SER A 83 -4.02 -18.03 2.45
N PRO A 84 -3.11 -19.03 2.46
CA PRO A 84 -2.02 -19.12 1.51
C PRO A 84 -2.50 -19.03 0.06
N TYR A 85 -1.66 -18.52 -0.83
CA TYR A 85 -1.94 -18.58 -2.25
C TYR A 85 -2.04 -20.02 -2.74
N GLU A 86 -3.13 -20.35 -3.43
CA GLU A 86 -3.34 -21.72 -3.97
C GLU A 86 -2.50 -22.01 -5.22
N THR A 87 -2.32 -21.02 -6.08
CA THR A 87 -1.51 -21.13 -7.29
C THR A 87 -0.28 -20.27 -7.16
N ASP A 88 0.88 -20.83 -7.51
CA ASP A 88 2.12 -20.05 -7.63
C ASP A 88 2.25 -19.43 -9.02
N TYR A 89 2.18 -18.10 -9.07
CA TYR A 89 2.43 -17.31 -10.27
C TYR A 89 3.80 -16.63 -10.25
N GLY A 90 4.60 -16.83 -9.20
CA GLY A 90 5.83 -16.08 -8.98
C GLY A 90 5.61 -14.56 -9.03
N LEU A 91 6.62 -13.83 -9.50
CA LEU A 91 6.54 -12.38 -9.73
C LEU A 91 5.47 -11.98 -10.76
N TRP A 92 5.07 -12.91 -11.65
CA TRP A 92 4.02 -12.68 -12.64
C TRP A 92 2.64 -12.47 -12.01
N ARG A 93 2.47 -12.86 -10.74
CA ARG A 93 1.23 -12.62 -9.97
C ARG A 93 0.75 -11.17 -10.04
N GLY A 94 1.68 -10.21 -10.06
CA GLY A 94 1.35 -8.79 -10.20
C GLY A 94 0.58 -8.50 -11.49
N VAL A 95 1.05 -9.02 -12.62
CA VAL A 95 0.40 -8.86 -13.93
C VAL A 95 -0.95 -9.57 -13.94
N VAL A 96 -1.03 -10.78 -13.38
CA VAL A 96 -2.30 -11.53 -13.24
C VAL A 96 -3.33 -10.73 -12.44
N TYR A 97 -2.92 -10.09 -11.35
CA TYR A 97 -3.84 -9.29 -10.52
C TYR A 97 -4.29 -8.00 -11.20
N VAL A 98 -3.41 -7.35 -11.97
CA VAL A 98 -3.81 -6.20 -12.80
C VAL A 98 -4.82 -6.64 -13.86
N GLY A 99 -4.59 -7.74 -14.56
CA GLY A 99 -5.54 -8.29 -15.54
C GLY A 99 -6.91 -8.57 -14.92
N ARG A 100 -6.94 -9.31 -13.80
CA ARG A 100 -8.19 -9.60 -13.07
C ARG A 100 -8.91 -8.35 -12.58
N PHE A 101 -8.16 -7.34 -12.16
CA PHE A 101 -8.75 -6.06 -11.75
C PHE A 101 -9.43 -5.38 -12.95
N LEU A 102 -8.76 -5.29 -14.09
CA LEU A 102 -9.29 -4.67 -15.31
C LEU A 102 -10.52 -5.43 -15.84
N ASP A 103 -10.44 -6.76 -15.89
CA ASP A 103 -11.57 -7.61 -16.31
C ASP A 103 -12.80 -7.43 -15.41
N GLY A 104 -12.55 -7.23 -14.11
CA GLY A 104 -13.60 -7.04 -13.11
C GLY A 104 -14.27 -5.67 -13.14
N LEU A 105 -13.66 -4.64 -13.73
CA LEU A 105 -14.15 -3.25 -13.64
C LEU A 105 -15.60 -3.06 -14.10
N SER A 106 -16.02 -3.81 -15.12
CA SER A 106 -17.39 -3.74 -15.67
C SER A 106 -18.48 -4.23 -14.70
N SER A 107 -18.07 -4.99 -13.67
CA SER A 107 -18.96 -5.62 -12.68
C SER A 107 -18.91 -4.97 -11.30
N VAL A 108 -18.10 -3.93 -11.12
CA VAL A 108 -17.92 -3.23 -9.84
C VAL A 108 -19.11 -2.30 -9.57
N ASP A 109 -19.58 -2.28 -8.32
CA ASP A 109 -20.58 -1.32 -7.87
C ASP A 109 -20.15 0.14 -8.19
N PRO A 110 -21.05 1.00 -8.73
CA PRO A 110 -20.69 2.35 -9.14
C PRO A 110 -20.05 3.21 -8.04
N LEU A 111 -20.45 3.04 -6.78
CA LEU A 111 -19.86 3.79 -5.66
C LEU A 111 -18.44 3.31 -5.35
N VAL A 112 -18.20 2.00 -5.43
CA VAL A 112 -16.85 1.43 -5.31
C VAL A 112 -15.97 1.90 -6.45
N LEU A 113 -16.47 1.87 -7.68
CA LEU A 113 -15.75 2.35 -8.86
C LEU A 113 -15.38 3.84 -8.72
N LEU A 114 -16.31 4.66 -8.23
CA LEU A 114 -16.05 6.06 -7.93
C LEU A 114 -14.90 6.22 -6.92
N SER A 115 -14.83 5.38 -5.88
CA SER A 115 -13.74 5.44 -4.89
C SER A 115 -12.37 5.15 -5.49
N TYR A 116 -12.29 4.22 -6.47
CA TYR A 116 -11.06 3.89 -7.19
C TYR A 116 -10.55 5.01 -8.08
N LEU A 117 -11.42 5.92 -8.52
CA LEU A 117 -11.03 7.07 -9.33
C LEU A 117 -10.82 8.31 -8.46
N LEU A 118 -11.77 8.62 -7.58
CA LEU A 118 -11.80 9.86 -6.81
C LEU A 118 -10.60 9.99 -5.87
N LEU A 119 -10.27 8.94 -5.10
CA LEU A 119 -9.19 9.02 -4.12
C LEU A 119 -7.81 9.19 -4.79
N PRO A 120 -7.44 8.39 -5.82
CA PRO A 120 -6.19 8.60 -6.54
C PRO A 120 -6.14 9.93 -7.30
N MET A 121 -7.26 10.35 -7.93
CA MET A 121 -7.30 11.65 -8.62
C MET A 121 -7.14 12.82 -7.65
N LEU A 122 -7.75 12.76 -6.47
CA LEU A 122 -7.58 13.77 -5.43
C LEU A 122 -6.13 13.80 -4.93
N ALA A 123 -5.55 12.63 -4.62
CA ALA A 123 -4.15 12.54 -4.20
C ALA A 123 -3.20 13.10 -5.28
N PHE A 124 -3.46 12.79 -6.55
CA PHE A 124 -2.70 13.32 -7.68
C PHE A 124 -2.87 14.83 -7.85
N ALA A 125 -4.09 15.35 -7.73
CA ALA A 125 -4.36 16.79 -7.79
C ALA A 125 -3.67 17.55 -6.65
N LEU A 126 -3.69 17.02 -5.44
CA LEU A 126 -2.96 17.57 -4.29
C LEU A 126 -1.44 17.56 -4.54
N TRP A 127 -0.90 16.45 -5.06
CA TRP A 127 0.51 16.37 -5.42
C TRP A 127 0.91 17.40 -6.49
N LEU A 128 0.05 17.65 -7.49
CA LEU A 128 0.25 18.73 -8.46
C LEU A 128 0.18 20.12 -7.81
N ALA A 129 -0.79 20.34 -6.92
CA ALA A 129 -0.93 21.59 -6.18
C ALA A 129 0.28 21.87 -5.28
N ASP A 130 0.91 20.82 -4.75
CA ASP A 130 2.16 20.87 -3.98
C ASP A 130 3.40 21.09 -4.86
N GLY A 131 3.22 21.28 -6.18
CA GLY A 131 4.31 21.54 -7.13
C GLY A 131 5.05 20.29 -7.59
N ALA A 132 4.39 19.13 -7.56
CA ALA A 132 4.94 17.84 -7.98
C ALA A 132 6.28 17.49 -7.28
N PRO A 133 6.32 17.50 -5.94
CA PRO A 133 7.54 17.26 -5.18
C PRO A 133 8.20 15.94 -5.58
N GLY A 134 9.54 15.95 -5.71
CA GLY A 134 10.36 14.81 -6.15
C GLY A 134 10.81 14.88 -7.62
N LEU A 135 10.05 15.51 -8.51
CA LEU A 135 10.43 15.61 -9.94
C LEU A 135 11.66 16.50 -10.19
N ALA A 136 11.79 17.60 -9.45
CA ALA A 136 12.94 18.51 -9.57
C ALA A 136 14.26 17.84 -9.13
N GLY A 137 14.20 16.94 -8.13
CA GLY A 137 15.34 16.14 -7.69
C GLY A 137 15.74 15.08 -8.71
N ALA A 138 14.76 14.40 -9.33
CA ALA A 138 15.01 13.40 -10.38
C ALA A 138 15.70 14.01 -11.60
N ARG A 139 15.33 15.24 -12.01
CA ARG A 139 16.00 15.97 -13.11
C ARG A 139 17.49 16.25 -12.81
N ARG A 140 17.86 16.55 -11.56
CA ARG A 140 19.25 16.79 -11.17
C ARG A 140 20.14 15.53 -11.23
N TYR A 141 19.59 14.37 -10.90
CA TYR A 141 20.33 13.10 -11.02
C TYR A 141 20.56 12.72 -12.49
N VAL A 142 19.59 12.95 -13.37
CA VAL A 142 19.72 12.67 -14.81
C VAL A 142 20.71 13.64 -15.48
N SER A 143 20.77 14.91 -15.05
CA SER A 143 21.68 15.90 -15.63
C SER A 143 23.13 15.84 -15.12
N THR A 144 23.42 15.05 -14.08
CA THR A 144 24.79 14.90 -13.52
C THR A 144 25.45 13.58 -13.91
N SER A 145 24.72 12.69 -14.59
CA SER A 145 25.21 11.44 -15.17
C SER A 145 25.40 11.52 -16.69
N GLY A 146 25.52 12.73 -17.25
CA GLY A 146 25.77 13.00 -18.67
C GLY A 146 27.06 13.79 -18.87
#